data_AF-A0A3M7SX71-F1
#
_entry.id   AF-A0A3M7SX71-F1
#
_cell.length_a   1.000
_cell.length_b   1.000
_cell.length_c   1.000
_cell.angle_alpha   90.00
_cell.angle_beta   90.00
_cell.angle_gamma   90.00
#
_symmetry.space_group_name_H-M   'P 1'
#
loop_
_entity.id
_entity.type
_entity.pdbx_description
1 polymer ?
#
loop_
_entity_poly.entity_id
_entity_poly.type
_entity_poly.pdbx_seq_one_letter_code
_entity_poly.pdbx_strand_id
1 'polypeptide(L)'
;MESENYDRKEELSNLNTLNFRDTKAINNIGRLALSKNVCRFELPIDMKQFEIMTPSNYLEKYCKVNDRRKNLYKRIFDKYKIKNDKEDYIDMKTFEECLIEVHMKSINKSHVTQIIDLVCLDEDKKINLQLFIGLAALSERAFYDQFVTEDTIDLPEYQKDKIECADFGSLASKLDGIKINSQMLNLLKSL
;
A
#
# COMPACT_ATOMS: atom_id res chain seq x y z
N MET A 1 1.06 21.74 -50.03
CA MET A 1 1.58 21.55 -48.64
C MET A 1 0.48 21.76 -47.59
N GLU A 2 -0.78 21.39 -47.88
CA GLU A 2 -1.90 21.46 -46.91
C GLU A 2 -2.66 20.13 -46.78
N SER A 3 -2.38 19.13 -47.63
CA SER A 3 -3.04 17.82 -47.62
C SER A 3 -2.48 16.84 -46.58
N GLU A 4 -1.18 16.90 -46.26
CA GLU A 4 -0.55 16.00 -45.27
C GLU A 4 -0.86 16.36 -43.80
N ASN A 5 -1.42 17.54 -43.54
CA ASN A 5 -1.81 17.98 -42.19
C ASN A 5 -3.28 17.67 -41.86
N TYR A 6 -4.07 17.24 -42.86
CA TYR A 6 -5.46 16.83 -42.68
C TYR A 6 -5.54 15.36 -42.25
N ASP A 7 -4.78 14.46 -42.90
CA ASP A 7 -4.74 13.03 -42.55
C ASP A 7 -4.21 12.78 -41.13
N ARG A 8 -3.20 13.55 -40.68
CA ARG A 8 -2.60 13.37 -39.35
C ARG A 8 -3.57 13.74 -38.22
N LYS A 9 -4.53 14.65 -38.46
CA LYS A 9 -5.56 15.02 -37.49
C LYS A 9 -6.68 13.99 -37.40
N GLU A 10 -6.97 13.29 -38.49
CA GLU A 10 -7.98 12.22 -38.54
C GLU A 10 -7.46 10.91 -37.91
N GLU A 11 -6.15 10.61 -38.02
CA GLU A 11 -5.51 9.51 -37.27
C GLU A 11 -5.44 9.79 -35.75
N LEU A 12 -5.19 11.04 -35.34
CA LEU A 12 -5.19 11.46 -33.94
C LEU A 12 -6.60 11.52 -33.32
N SER A 13 -7.65 11.79 -34.11
CA SER A 13 -9.03 11.66 -33.64
C SER A 13 -9.47 10.19 -33.51
N ASN A 14 -8.97 9.32 -34.40
CA ASN A 14 -9.32 7.90 -34.39
C ASN A 14 -8.59 7.09 -33.30
N LEU A 15 -7.40 7.52 -32.86
CA LEU A 15 -6.70 6.97 -31.68
C LEU A 15 -7.42 7.30 -30.36
N ASN A 16 -8.17 8.41 -30.29
CA ASN A 16 -8.96 8.79 -29.12
C ASN A 16 -10.31 8.05 -29.03
N THR A 17 -10.66 7.25 -30.04
CA THR A 17 -11.91 6.47 -30.10
C THR A 17 -11.72 4.96 -29.97
N LEU A 18 -10.50 4.46 -29.73
CA LEU A 18 -10.31 3.06 -29.35
C LEU A 18 -10.75 2.83 -27.90
N ASN A 19 -12.01 2.39 -27.79
CA ASN A 19 -12.56 1.48 -26.79
C ASN A 19 -12.80 2.02 -25.37
N PHE A 20 -13.70 3.02 -25.28
CA PHE A 20 -14.50 3.28 -24.09
C PHE A 20 -15.68 2.28 -23.92
N ARG A 21 -15.83 1.28 -24.81
CA ARG A 21 -17.00 0.40 -24.88
C ARG A 21 -16.80 -1.03 -24.34
N ASP A 22 -15.60 -1.42 -23.95
CA ASP A 22 -15.34 -2.70 -23.26
C ASP A 22 -15.37 -2.59 -21.72
N THR A 23 -15.82 -1.45 -21.20
CA THR A 23 -15.86 -1.12 -19.76
C THR A 23 -16.99 -1.78 -18.98
N LYS A 24 -17.91 -2.51 -19.62
CA LYS A 24 -19.07 -3.08 -18.91
C LYS A 24 -18.71 -4.23 -17.95
N ALA A 25 -17.53 -4.85 -18.10
CA ALA A 25 -17.00 -5.86 -17.17
C ALA A 25 -15.95 -5.30 -16.17
N ILE A 26 -15.46 -4.07 -16.39
CA ILE A 26 -14.41 -3.43 -15.56
C ILE A 26 -15.03 -2.55 -14.46
N ASN A 27 -16.31 -2.20 -14.57
CA ASN A 27 -17.03 -1.28 -13.69
C ASN A 27 -17.36 -1.79 -12.26
N ASN A 28 -16.88 -2.97 -11.85
CA ASN A 28 -17.00 -3.43 -10.45
C ASN A 28 -15.72 -3.22 -9.62
N ILE A 29 -14.65 -2.69 -10.21
CA ILE A 29 -13.45 -2.24 -9.49
C ILE A 29 -13.43 -0.72 -9.65
N GLY A 30 -14.35 -0.03 -8.98
CA GLY A 30 -14.30 1.42 -8.90
C GLY A 30 -12.88 1.85 -8.51
N ARG A 31 -12.31 2.84 -9.21
CA ARG A 31 -11.02 3.47 -8.89
C ARG A 31 -10.99 3.70 -7.39
N LEU A 32 -10.29 2.83 -6.67
CA LEU A 32 -10.34 2.80 -5.22
C LEU A 32 -9.43 3.94 -4.77
N ALA A 33 -10.01 5.14 -4.63
CA ALA A 33 -9.32 6.33 -4.14
C ALA A 33 -8.52 5.96 -2.87
N LEU A 34 -7.24 6.30 -2.86
CA LEU A 34 -6.38 6.11 -1.70
C LEU A 34 -7.04 6.81 -0.50
N SER A 35 -7.01 6.16 0.67
CA SER A 35 -7.69 6.67 1.87
C SER A 35 -6.80 6.41 3.08
N LYS A 36 -6.78 7.33 4.05
CA LYS A 36 -6.06 7.09 5.30
C LYS A 36 -6.76 6.00 6.13
N ASN A 37 -8.07 5.82 5.98
CA ASN A 37 -8.87 4.79 6.67
C ASN A 37 -8.85 3.40 6.03
N VAL A 38 -7.92 3.13 5.10
CA VAL A 38 -7.73 1.77 4.55
C VAL A 38 -7.19 0.81 5.59
N CYS A 39 -6.42 1.34 6.53
CA CYS A 39 -5.87 0.63 7.65
C CYS A 39 -5.83 1.49 8.91
N ARG A 40 -5.76 0.82 10.06
CA ARG A 40 -5.35 1.36 11.33
C ARG A 40 -4.09 0.65 11.79
N PHE A 41 -3.12 1.41 12.26
CA PHE A 41 -1.97 0.87 12.99
C PHE A 41 -2.26 0.85 14.49
N GLU A 42 -1.92 -0.24 15.15
CA GLU A 42 -2.13 -0.42 16.58
C GLU A 42 -0.78 -0.56 17.29
N LEU A 43 -0.76 -0.29 18.59
CA LEU A 43 0.39 -0.60 19.44
C LEU A 43 0.13 -1.89 20.23
N PRO A 44 1.16 -2.70 20.53
CA PRO A 44 1.03 -3.82 21.45
C PRO A 44 0.65 -3.30 22.85
N ILE A 45 -0.15 -4.09 23.56
CA ILE A 45 -0.49 -3.80 24.97
C ILE A 45 0.79 -3.76 25.83
N ASP A 46 1.73 -4.68 25.57
CA ASP A 46 3.05 -4.67 26.18
C ASP A 46 4.08 -4.11 25.19
N MET A 47 4.55 -2.89 25.45
CA MET A 47 5.53 -2.20 24.61
C MET A 47 6.89 -2.90 24.56
N LYS A 48 7.23 -3.75 25.53
CA LYS A 48 8.49 -4.53 25.51
C LYS A 48 8.56 -5.49 24.33
N GLN A 49 7.44 -5.83 23.72
CA GLN A 49 7.42 -6.63 22.51
C GLN A 49 8.22 -5.97 21.37
N PHE A 50 8.35 -4.64 21.35
CA PHE A 50 9.15 -3.94 20.35
C PHE A 50 10.66 -4.20 20.44
N GLU A 51 11.19 -4.65 21.59
CA GLU A 51 12.63 -4.92 21.75
C GLU A 51 13.11 -6.09 20.89
N ILE A 52 12.21 -7.02 20.55
CA ILE A 52 12.52 -8.25 19.80
C ILE A 52 11.75 -8.36 18.48
N MET A 53 10.90 -7.38 18.15
CA MET A 53 10.03 -7.43 16.98
C MET A 53 10.68 -6.72 15.79
N THR A 54 10.60 -7.35 14.62
CA THR A 54 11.00 -6.72 13.35
C THR A 54 9.86 -5.89 12.77
N PRO A 55 10.15 -4.85 11.95
CA PRO A 55 9.11 -4.04 11.31
C PRO A 55 8.10 -4.87 10.49
N SER A 56 8.57 -5.89 9.78
CA SER A 56 7.70 -6.83 9.05
C SER A 56 6.76 -7.62 9.97
N ASN A 57 7.26 -8.15 11.09
CA ASN A 57 6.43 -8.85 12.08
C ASN A 57 5.42 -7.90 12.74
N TYR A 58 5.78 -6.63 12.92
CA TYR A 58 4.86 -5.62 13.41
C TYR A 58 3.70 -5.41 12.42
N LEU A 59 3.99 -5.23 11.12
CA LEU A 59 2.95 -5.04 10.11
C LEU A 59 1.97 -6.22 10.04
N GLU A 60 2.47 -7.45 10.09
CA GLU A 60 1.60 -8.63 10.07
C GLU A 60 0.58 -8.63 11.21
N LYS A 61 1.00 -8.20 12.41
CA LYS A 61 0.21 -8.31 13.65
C LYS A 61 -0.63 -7.08 13.94
N TYR A 62 -0.09 -5.88 13.70
CA TYR A 62 -0.62 -4.61 14.18
C TYR A 62 -1.11 -3.67 13.06
N CYS A 63 -1.05 -4.09 11.80
CA CYS A 63 -1.76 -3.40 10.72
C CYS A 63 -3.16 -3.99 10.53
N LYS A 64 -4.20 -3.23 10.90
CA LYS A 64 -5.61 -3.63 10.75
C LYS A 64 -6.20 -3.00 9.51
N VAL A 65 -6.36 -3.81 8.46
CA VAL A 65 -6.92 -3.37 7.17
C VAL A 65 -8.42 -3.66 7.10
N ASN A 66 -9.22 -2.78 6.51
CA ASN A 66 -10.64 -3.04 6.29
C ASN A 66 -10.89 -4.14 5.23
N ASP A 67 -12.03 -4.82 5.31
CA ASP A 67 -12.28 -6.02 4.49
C ASP A 67 -12.33 -5.74 2.99
N ARG A 68 -12.84 -4.56 2.60
CA ARG A 68 -12.87 -4.12 1.20
C ARG A 68 -11.46 -4.05 0.61
N ARG A 69 -10.51 -3.45 1.34
CA ARG A 69 -9.11 -3.33 0.92
C ARG A 69 -8.37 -4.67 1.02
N LYS A 70 -8.62 -5.47 2.05
CA LYS A 70 -8.11 -6.86 2.13
C LYS A 70 -8.49 -7.67 0.90
N ASN A 71 -9.73 -7.58 0.43
CA ASN A 71 -10.20 -8.29 -0.77
C ASN A 71 -9.49 -7.81 -2.06
N LEU A 72 -9.16 -6.52 -2.16
CA LEU A 72 -8.33 -6.02 -3.25
C LEU A 72 -6.92 -6.65 -3.19
N TYR A 73 -6.25 -6.54 -2.05
CA TYR A 73 -4.89 -7.03 -1.89
C TYR A 73 -4.83 -8.55 -2.09
N LYS A 74 -5.79 -9.29 -1.53
CA LYS A 74 -5.88 -10.75 -1.70
C LYS A 74 -6.00 -11.16 -3.16
N ARG A 75 -6.78 -10.44 -3.98
CA ARG A 75 -6.88 -10.74 -5.42
C ARG A 75 -5.55 -10.60 -6.14
N ILE A 76 -4.79 -9.57 -5.81
CA ILE A 76 -3.46 -9.34 -6.38
C ILE A 76 -2.49 -10.42 -5.88
N PHE A 77 -2.52 -10.73 -4.59
CA PHE A 77 -1.75 -11.82 -4.01
C PHE A 77 -2.03 -13.16 -4.72
N ASP A 78 -3.31 -13.52 -4.89
CA ASP A 78 -3.71 -14.75 -5.55
C ASP A 78 -3.27 -14.83 -7.01
N LYS A 79 -3.06 -13.69 -7.68
CA LYS A 79 -2.56 -13.62 -9.06
C LYS A 79 -1.05 -13.93 -9.16
N TYR A 80 -0.27 -13.53 -8.16
CA TYR A 80 1.21 -13.58 -8.22
C TYR A 80 1.85 -14.61 -7.29
N LYS A 81 1.07 -15.21 -6.39
CA LYS A 81 1.61 -16.14 -5.39
C LYS A 81 2.27 -17.36 -6.04
N ILE A 82 3.39 -17.74 -5.45
CA ILE A 82 4.06 -19.01 -5.63
C ILE A 82 3.43 -20.00 -4.65
N LYS A 83 2.90 -21.11 -5.18
CA LYS A 83 2.35 -22.19 -4.35
C LYS A 83 3.47 -22.91 -3.63
N ASN A 84 3.24 -23.21 -2.36
CA ASN A 84 4.18 -23.94 -1.51
C ASN A 84 3.42 -24.75 -0.47
N ASP A 85 3.94 -25.93 -0.15
CA ASP A 85 3.24 -26.93 0.65
C ASP A 85 2.86 -26.43 2.05
N LYS A 86 3.63 -25.48 2.58
CA LYS A 86 3.39 -24.88 3.91
C LYS A 86 2.48 -23.66 3.83
N GLU A 87 2.85 -22.69 3.00
CA GLU A 87 2.17 -21.42 2.88
C GLU A 87 2.55 -20.79 1.53
N ASP A 88 1.53 -20.35 0.78
CA ASP A 88 1.69 -19.57 -0.45
C ASP A 88 2.40 -18.24 -0.14
N TYR A 89 3.27 -17.79 -1.04
CA TYR A 89 4.03 -16.55 -0.83
C TYR A 89 4.34 -15.82 -2.13
N ILE A 90 4.70 -14.55 -2.02
CA ILE A 90 5.32 -13.75 -3.08
C ILE A 90 6.82 -13.65 -2.77
N ASP A 91 7.66 -13.83 -3.80
CA ASP A 91 9.09 -13.56 -3.69
C ASP A 91 9.41 -12.08 -3.96
N MET A 92 10.60 -11.63 -3.53
CA MET A 92 10.99 -10.24 -3.70
C MET A 92 11.09 -9.79 -5.17
N LYS A 93 11.34 -10.74 -6.10
CA LYS A 93 11.40 -10.45 -7.54
C LYS A 93 10.04 -10.03 -8.09
N THR A 94 8.97 -10.64 -7.59
CA THR A 94 7.60 -10.39 -8.04
C THR A 94 6.89 -9.32 -7.19
N PHE A 95 7.39 -9.06 -5.99
CA PHE A 95 6.80 -8.08 -5.06
C PHE A 95 6.67 -6.67 -5.65
N GLU A 96 7.67 -6.22 -6.42
CA GLU A 96 7.65 -4.91 -7.09
C GLU A 96 6.41 -4.77 -8.00
N GLU A 97 6.16 -5.75 -8.86
CA GLU A 97 5.00 -5.74 -9.75
C GLU A 97 3.68 -5.78 -8.99
N CYS A 98 3.62 -6.58 -7.91
CA CYS A 98 2.42 -6.68 -7.07
C CYS A 98 2.06 -5.33 -6.45
N LEU A 99 3.03 -4.62 -5.88
CA LEU A 99 2.79 -3.34 -5.23
C LEU A 99 2.44 -2.25 -6.24
N ILE A 100 3.10 -2.23 -7.40
CA ILE A 100 2.73 -1.33 -8.51
C ILE A 100 1.28 -1.58 -8.96
N GLU A 101 0.84 -2.84 -9.04
CA GLU A 101 -0.55 -3.17 -9.41
C GLU A 101 -1.57 -2.77 -8.35
N VAL A 102 -1.25 -2.89 -7.06
CA VAL A 102 -2.11 -2.37 -5.95
C VAL A 102 -2.45 -0.91 -6.19
N HIS A 103 -1.46 -0.13 -6.61
CA HIS A 103 -1.56 1.30 -6.87
C HIS A 103 -1.98 1.62 -8.32
N MET A 104 -2.49 0.64 -9.07
CA MET A 104 -2.93 0.84 -10.46
C MET A 104 -1.86 1.53 -11.35
N LYS A 105 -0.59 1.19 -11.12
CA LYS A 105 0.59 1.76 -11.80
C LYS A 105 0.85 3.25 -11.54
N SER A 106 0.29 3.83 -10.47
CA SER A 106 0.56 5.23 -10.10
C SER A 106 1.90 5.41 -9.38
N ILE A 107 2.45 4.33 -8.79
CA ILE A 107 3.78 4.31 -8.18
C ILE A 107 4.79 3.61 -9.10
N ASN A 108 6.08 3.80 -8.83
CA ASN A 108 7.18 3.20 -9.56
C ASN A 108 8.15 2.46 -8.61
N LYS A 109 9.19 1.85 -9.18
CA LYS A 109 10.23 1.12 -8.44
C LYS A 109 10.81 1.88 -7.25
N SER A 110 11.07 3.19 -7.38
CA SER A 110 11.62 3.98 -6.28
C SER A 110 10.69 4.03 -5.07
N HIS A 111 9.37 4.08 -5.29
CA HIS A 111 8.38 4.02 -4.22
C HIS A 111 8.37 2.64 -3.56
N VAL A 112 8.45 1.57 -4.35
CA VAL A 112 8.56 0.21 -3.81
C VAL A 112 9.81 0.07 -2.94
N THR A 113 10.95 0.58 -3.39
CA THR A 113 12.19 0.60 -2.61
C THR A 113 12.03 1.34 -1.28
N GLN A 114 11.35 2.49 -1.26
CA GLN A 114 11.07 3.20 0.01
C GLN A 114 10.31 2.33 1.01
N ILE A 115 9.34 1.51 0.56
CA ILE A 115 8.61 0.59 1.43
C ILE A 115 9.51 -0.54 1.91
N ILE A 116 10.29 -1.14 1.01
CA ILE A 116 11.26 -2.21 1.34
C ILE A 116 12.24 -1.72 2.42
N ASP A 117 12.79 -0.52 2.25
CA ASP A 117 13.74 0.08 3.18
C ASP A 117 13.09 0.40 4.54
N LEU A 118 11.88 0.97 4.52
CA LEU A 118 11.14 1.37 5.73
C LEU A 118 10.82 0.17 6.63
N VAL A 119 10.57 -0.99 6.05
CA VAL A 119 10.27 -2.23 6.81
C VAL A 119 11.43 -3.22 6.85
N CYS A 120 12.57 -2.84 6.26
CA CYS A 120 13.80 -3.63 6.20
C CYS A 120 13.55 -5.07 5.73
N LEU A 121 12.95 -5.23 4.54
CA LEU A 121 12.74 -6.56 3.96
C LEU A 121 14.02 -7.10 3.33
N ASP A 122 14.37 -8.33 3.70
CA ASP A 122 15.49 -9.05 3.12
C ASP A 122 15.18 -9.51 1.68
N GLU A 123 16.20 -9.62 0.84
CA GLU A 123 16.06 -10.02 -0.57
C GLU A 123 15.50 -11.45 -0.75
N ASP A 124 15.70 -12.32 0.24
CA ASP A 124 15.23 -13.70 0.27
C ASP A 124 13.90 -13.86 1.03
N LYS A 125 13.31 -12.74 1.50
CA LYS A 125 12.06 -12.77 2.25
C LYS A 125 10.93 -13.37 1.42
N LYS A 126 10.24 -14.34 2.00
CA LYS A 126 8.96 -14.85 1.49
C LYS A 126 7.83 -14.06 2.11
N ILE A 127 7.06 -13.37 1.27
CA ILE A 127 5.96 -12.52 1.70
C ILE A 127 4.67 -13.34 1.65
N ASN A 128 4.17 -13.75 2.81
CA ASN A 128 2.85 -14.39 2.91
C ASN A 128 1.72 -13.37 2.69
N LEU A 129 0.47 -13.85 2.65
CA LEU A 129 -0.69 -12.98 2.42
C LEU A 129 -0.83 -11.89 3.49
N GLN A 130 -0.58 -12.21 4.77
CA GLN A 130 -0.78 -11.28 5.87
C GLN A 130 0.25 -10.14 5.82
N LEU A 131 1.52 -10.45 5.55
CA LEU A 131 2.56 -9.46 5.33
C LEU A 131 2.28 -8.63 4.08
N PHE A 132 1.84 -9.25 2.98
CA PHE A 132 1.48 -8.53 1.77
C PHE A 132 0.36 -7.52 2.02
N ILE A 133 -0.68 -7.90 2.75
CA ILE A 133 -1.77 -7.00 3.15
C ILE A 133 -1.23 -5.80 3.96
N GLY A 134 -0.33 -6.05 4.91
CA GLY A 134 0.30 -5.00 5.72
C GLY A 134 1.17 -4.05 4.89
N LEU A 135 1.97 -4.58 3.97
CA LEU A 135 2.84 -3.81 3.07
C LEU A 135 2.02 -2.96 2.09
N ALA A 136 0.98 -3.54 1.49
CA ALA A 136 0.06 -2.82 0.60
C ALA A 136 -0.61 -1.66 1.34
N ALA A 137 -1.16 -1.91 2.53
CA ALA A 137 -1.77 -0.88 3.36
C ALA A 137 -0.79 0.22 3.80
N LEU A 138 0.43 -0.15 4.21
CA LEU A 138 1.48 0.81 4.54
C LEU A 138 1.82 1.69 3.34
N SER A 139 1.98 1.10 2.15
CA SER A 139 2.29 1.85 0.93
C SER A 139 1.18 2.83 0.52
N GLU A 140 -0.09 2.42 0.65
CA GLU A 140 -1.21 3.35 0.45
C GLU A 140 -1.14 4.51 1.44
N ARG A 141 -0.82 4.25 2.71
CA ARG A 141 -0.69 5.30 3.72
C ARG A 141 0.50 6.23 3.48
N ALA A 142 1.66 5.67 3.10
CA ALA A 142 2.90 6.42 2.89
C ALA A 142 2.81 7.36 1.68
N PHE A 143 2.17 6.92 0.60
CA PHE A 143 2.05 7.72 -0.62
C PHE A 143 0.73 8.46 -0.75
N TYR A 144 -0.15 8.34 0.23
CA TYR A 144 -1.46 8.97 0.23
C TYR A 144 -1.37 10.46 -0.16
N ASP A 145 -0.51 11.25 0.50
CA ASP A 145 -0.45 12.70 0.28
C ASP A 145 0.05 13.06 -1.14
N GLN A 146 0.68 12.13 -1.87
CA GLN A 146 1.14 12.34 -3.25
C GLN A 146 0.02 12.18 -4.30
N PHE A 147 -1.12 11.59 -3.91
CA PHE A 147 -2.20 11.19 -4.82
C PHE A 147 -3.55 11.79 -4.45
N VAL A 148 -3.59 12.68 -3.47
CA VAL A 148 -4.80 13.33 -2.96
C VAL A 148 -4.91 14.71 -3.56
N THR A 149 -6.08 15.01 -4.11
CA THR A 149 -6.41 16.33 -4.66
C THR A 149 -7.01 17.20 -3.56
N GLU A 150 -6.78 18.52 -3.65
CA GLU A 150 -7.25 19.52 -2.67
C GLU A 150 -8.74 19.37 -2.30
N ASP A 151 -9.56 18.92 -3.26
CA ASP A 151 -11.02 18.71 -3.11
C ASP A 151 -11.43 17.58 -2.15
N THR A 152 -10.49 16.78 -1.63
CA THR A 152 -10.80 15.58 -0.83
C THR A 152 -10.31 15.61 0.62
N ILE A 153 -9.60 16.67 1.03
CA ILE A 153 -8.90 16.74 2.33
C ILE A 153 -9.85 16.71 3.53
N ASP A 154 -11.05 17.32 3.41
CA ASP A 154 -11.99 17.49 4.53
C ASP A 154 -12.96 16.32 4.75
N LEU A 155 -12.90 15.29 3.91
CA LEU A 155 -13.82 14.17 3.99
C LEU A 155 -13.40 13.17 5.11
N PRO A 156 -14.34 12.54 5.84
CA PRO A 156 -14.03 11.67 6.99
C PRO A 156 -13.12 10.48 6.65
N GLU A 157 -13.15 10.02 5.40
CA GLU A 157 -12.33 8.93 4.85
C GLU A 157 -10.82 9.26 4.78
N TYR A 158 -10.47 10.51 5.09
CA TYR A 158 -9.15 11.10 4.95
C TYR A 158 -8.53 11.57 6.27
N GLN A 159 -9.25 11.42 7.39
CA GLN A 159 -8.70 11.55 8.74
C GLN A 159 -8.14 10.20 9.21
N LYS A 160 -7.07 10.19 10.00
CA LYS A 160 -6.59 8.97 10.68
C LYS A 160 -7.66 8.48 11.65
N ASP A 161 -7.73 7.17 11.88
CA ASP A 161 -8.63 6.58 12.87
C ASP A 161 -8.35 7.21 14.25
N LYS A 162 -9.42 7.58 14.98
CA LYS A 162 -9.30 8.21 16.31
C LYS A 162 -8.57 7.31 17.30
N ILE A 163 -8.70 5.99 17.17
CA ILE A 163 -7.97 5.01 17.98
C ILE A 163 -6.47 5.09 17.68
N GLU A 164 -6.09 5.16 16.41
CA GLU A 164 -4.69 5.34 16.00
C GLU A 164 -4.12 6.65 16.56
N CYS A 165 -4.89 7.74 16.46
CA CYS A 165 -4.46 9.04 17.00
C CYS A 165 -4.23 8.98 18.52
N ALA A 166 -5.10 8.31 19.27
CA ALA A 166 -4.93 8.11 20.70
C ALA A 166 -3.72 7.23 21.02
N ASP A 167 -3.49 6.20 20.20
CA ASP A 167 -2.36 5.30 20.38
C ASP A 167 -1.03 5.99 20.12
N PHE A 168 -0.91 6.71 19.00
CA PHE A 168 0.34 7.31 18.54
C PHE A 168 0.58 8.73 19.06
N GLY A 169 -0.45 9.43 19.55
CA GLY A 169 -0.34 10.80 20.09
C GLY A 169 0.56 10.92 21.32
N SER A 170 0.83 9.81 22.02
CA SER A 170 1.73 9.73 23.17
C SER A 170 2.85 8.70 22.97
N LEU A 171 3.19 8.40 21.70
CA LEU A 171 4.17 7.37 21.33
C LEU A 171 5.52 7.55 22.06
N ALA A 172 6.04 8.77 22.11
CA ALA A 172 7.33 9.05 22.77
C ALA A 172 7.35 8.64 24.25
N SER A 173 6.31 9.00 25.01
CA SER A 173 6.17 8.60 26.42
C SER A 173 5.90 7.10 26.58
N LYS A 174 5.19 6.47 25.64
CA LYS A 174 4.90 5.02 25.69
C LYS A 174 6.13 4.17 25.44
N LEU A 175 7.10 4.69 24.69
CA LEU A 175 8.38 4.04 24.40
C LEU A 175 9.47 4.39 25.42
N ASP A 176 9.18 5.19 26.44
CA ASP A 176 10.17 5.55 27.46
C ASP A 176 10.67 4.30 28.20
N GLY A 177 11.99 4.17 28.30
CA GLY A 177 12.65 3.01 28.89
C GLY A 177 12.62 1.71 28.06
N ILE A 178 12.02 1.70 26.86
CA ILE A 178 12.00 0.53 25.97
C ILE A 178 13.23 0.54 25.05
N LYS A 179 13.93 -0.59 24.97
CA LYS A 179 15.10 -0.76 24.07
C LYS A 179 14.65 -1.09 22.65
N ILE A 180 14.02 -0.12 22.00
CA ILE A 180 13.55 -0.26 20.63
C ILE A 180 14.72 -0.13 19.63
N ASN A 181 14.74 -0.99 18.61
CA ASN A 181 15.72 -0.85 17.54
C ASN A 181 15.37 0.37 16.64
N SER A 182 16.39 0.92 15.97
CA SER A 182 16.22 2.13 15.16
C SER A 182 15.25 1.94 13.99
N GLN A 183 15.24 0.76 13.38
CA GLN A 183 14.39 0.43 12.24
C GLN A 183 12.89 0.46 12.62
N MET A 184 12.52 -0.18 13.72
CA MET A 184 11.17 -0.15 14.27
C MET A 184 10.79 1.27 14.67
N LEU A 185 11.68 2.01 15.33
CA LEU A 185 11.41 3.39 15.70
C LEU A 185 11.14 4.28 14.47
N ASN A 186 11.88 4.08 13.39
CA ASN A 186 11.67 4.79 12.13
C ASN A 186 10.32 4.45 11.51
N LEU A 187 9.95 3.16 11.48
CA LEU A 187 8.61 2.75 11.05
C LEU A 187 7.53 3.44 11.90
N LEU A 188 7.56 3.29 13.22
CA LEU A 188 6.52 3.84 14.10
C LEU A 188 6.39 5.37 14.02
N LYS A 189 7.49 6.08 13.80
CA LYS A 189 7.48 7.55 13.58
C LYS A 189 6.90 7.96 12.23
N SER A 190 6.90 7.07 11.25
CA SER A 190 6.31 7.33 9.93
C SER A 190 4.78 7.14 9.90
N LEU A 191 4.19 6.56 10.95
CA LEU A 191 2.77 6.16 11.00
C LEU A 191 1.82 7.27 11.40
#